data_AF-A0A0Q0YW21-F1
#
_entry.id   AF-A0A0Q0YW21-F1
#
_cell.length_a   1.000
_cell.length_b   1.000
_cell.length_c   1.000
_cell.angle_alpha   90.00
_cell.angle_beta   90.00
_cell.angle_gamma   90.00
#
_symmetry.space_group_name_H-M   'P 1'
#
loop_
_entity.id
_entity.type
_entity.pdbx_description
1 polymer ?
#
loop_
_entity_poly.entity_id
_entity_poly.type
_entity_poly.pdbx_seq_one_letter_code
_entity_poly.pdbx_strand_id
1 'polypeptide(L)'
;MRLAEDAVIRRMDFGRECDEYMKKFTERRTGITKLERELIVKRYMSIEEPRDYDVYNEMRISESTFYRIREKAFYKLAFALRIEVYKEEHP
;
A
#
# COMPACT_ATOMS: atom_id res chain seq x y z
N MET A 1 -22.11 -23.95 -1.21
CA MET A 1 -22.02 -23.18 -2.47
C MET A 1 -21.79 -21.69 -2.23
N ARG A 2 -22.52 -21.04 -1.31
CA ARG A 2 -22.34 -19.60 -0.97
C ARG A 2 -20.93 -19.15 -0.56
N LEU A 3 -20.17 -19.94 0.20
CA LEU A 3 -18.83 -19.55 0.67
C LEU A 3 -17.79 -19.35 -0.44
N ALA A 4 -17.88 -20.14 -1.51
CA ALA A 4 -16.97 -20.01 -2.65
C ALA A 4 -17.31 -18.78 -3.50
N GLU A 5 -18.61 -18.52 -3.68
CA GLU A 5 -19.13 -17.33 -4.36
C GLU A 5 -18.75 -16.05 -3.60
N ASP A 6 -18.93 -16.03 -2.28
CA ASP A 6 -18.54 -14.90 -1.42
C ASP A 6 -17.02 -14.64 -1.47
N ALA A 7 -16.20 -15.69 -1.48
CA ALA A 7 -14.74 -15.55 -1.59
C ALA A 7 -14.31 -15.03 -2.97
N VAL A 8 -14.98 -15.46 -4.04
CA VAL A 8 -14.75 -14.96 -5.40
C VAL A 8 -15.13 -13.49 -5.51
N ILE A 9 -16.29 -13.09 -4.96
CA ILE A 9 -16.75 -11.69 -4.97
C ILE A 9 -15.76 -10.78 -4.22
N ARG A 10 -15.35 -11.15 -3.00
CA ARG A 10 -14.35 -10.37 -2.23
C ARG A 10 -13.04 -10.18 -2.98
N ARG A 11 -12.57 -11.21 -3.68
CA ARG A 11 -11.35 -11.16 -4.49
C ARG A 11 -11.48 -10.19 -5.67
N MET A 12 -12.65 -10.16 -6.31
CA MET A 12 -12.94 -9.25 -7.41
C MET A 12 -13.04 -7.79 -6.93
N ASP A 13 -13.74 -7.54 -5.82
CA ASP A 13 -13.89 -6.20 -5.25
C ASP A 13 -12.54 -5.64 -4.76
N PHE A 14 -11.77 -6.45 -4.04
CA PHE A 14 -10.43 -6.10 -3.59
C PHE A 14 -9.49 -5.76 -4.76
N GLY A 15 -9.56 -6.54 -5.84
CA GLY A 15 -8.79 -6.27 -7.06
C GLY A 15 -9.15 -4.92 -7.68
N ARG A 16 -10.44 -4.57 -7.74
CA ARG A 16 -10.91 -3.29 -8.29
C ARG A 16 -10.40 -2.10 -7.47
N GLU A 17 -10.51 -2.15 -6.13
CA GLU A 17 -9.97 -1.09 -5.27
C GLU A 17 -8.46 -0.93 -5.47
N CYS A 18 -7.72 -2.04 -5.48
CA CYS A 18 -6.27 -2.03 -5.71
C CYS A 18 -5.92 -1.34 -7.04
N ASP A 19 -6.62 -1.66 -8.13
CA ASP A 19 -6.40 -1.06 -9.45
C ASP A 19 -6.65 0.46 -9.45
N GLU A 20 -7.71 0.93 -8.79
CA GLU A 20 -8.01 2.36 -8.68
C GLU A 20 -6.95 3.13 -7.89
N TYR A 21 -6.48 2.56 -6.77
CA TYR A 21 -5.39 3.13 -6.00
C TYR A 21 -4.09 3.12 -6.80
N MET A 22 -3.81 2.04 -7.52
CA MET A 22 -2.60 1.89 -8.30
C MET A 22 -2.52 2.87 -9.47
N LYS A 23 -3.66 3.18 -10.08
CA LYS A 23 -3.75 4.21 -11.14
C LYS A 23 -3.29 5.57 -10.61
N LYS A 24 -3.76 5.99 -9.44
CA LYS A 24 -3.33 7.22 -8.75
C LYS A 24 -1.84 7.18 -8.38
N PHE A 25 -1.31 5.99 -8.07
CA PHE A 25 0.10 5.74 -7.73
C PHE A 25 1.05 5.76 -8.93
N THR A 26 0.52 5.50 -10.12
CA THR A 26 1.27 5.47 -11.38
C THR A 26 1.36 6.87 -11.99
N GLU A 27 0.52 7.80 -11.54
CA GLU A 27 0.64 9.21 -11.90
C GLU A 27 2.01 9.74 -11.49
N ARG A 28 2.75 10.25 -12.49
CA ARG A 28 4.15 10.68 -12.39
C ARG A 28 4.39 11.76 -11.33
N ARG A 29 3.33 12.40 -10.83
CA ARG A 29 3.34 13.54 -9.90
C ARG A 29 3.55 13.15 -8.42
N THR A 30 3.42 11.87 -8.06
CA THR A 30 3.47 11.42 -6.66
C THR A 30 4.89 11.25 -6.09
N GLY A 31 5.93 11.24 -6.94
CA GLY A 31 7.33 11.10 -6.49
C GLY A 31 7.63 9.76 -5.80
N ILE A 32 6.78 8.76 -6.01
CA ILE A 32 6.90 7.46 -5.36
C ILE A 32 7.82 6.52 -6.16
N THR A 33 8.80 5.97 -5.45
CA THR A 33 9.83 5.10 -6.03
C THR A 33 9.28 3.72 -6.34
N LYS A 34 9.99 2.97 -7.18
CA LYS A 34 9.64 1.56 -7.45
C LYS A 34 9.60 0.72 -6.18
N LEU A 35 10.53 0.96 -5.26
CA LEU A 35 10.65 0.21 -4.01
C LEU A 35 9.51 0.53 -3.02
N GLU A 36 9.11 1.80 -2.90
CA GLU A 36 7.92 2.19 -2.12
C GLU A 36 6.64 1.58 -2.70
N ARG A 37 6.51 1.57 -4.04
CA ARG A 37 5.39 0.94 -4.74
C ARG A 37 5.33 -0.57 -4.48
N GLU A 38 6.46 -1.24 -4.62
CA GLU A 38 6.55 -2.68 -4.36
C GLU A 38 6.17 -3.03 -2.92
N LEU A 39 6.64 -2.24 -1.94
CA LEU A 39 6.25 -2.40 -0.53
C LEU A 39 4.75 -2.28 -0.35
N ILE A 40 4.14 -1.23 -0.91
CA ILE A 40 2.69 -1.00 -0.76
C ILE A 40 1.88 -2.15 -1.36
N VAL A 41 2.25 -2.58 -2.57
CA VAL A 41 1.54 -3.66 -3.26
C VAL A 41 1.65 -4.97 -2.48
N LYS A 42 2.88 -5.39 -2.14
CA LYS A 42 3.10 -6.67 -1.46
C LYS A 42 2.46 -6.72 -0.08
N ARG A 43 2.52 -5.62 0.68
CA ARG A 43 2.04 -5.62 2.07
C ARG A 43 0.56 -5.30 2.24
N TYR A 44 0.02 -4.38 1.44
CA TYR A 44 -1.32 -3.81 1.65
C TYR A 44 -2.30 -4.04 0.50
N MET A 45 -1.83 -4.50 -0.67
CA MET A 45 -2.68 -4.88 -1.81
C MET A 45 -2.63 -6.40 -2.07
N SER A 46 -2.32 -7.17 -1.03
CA SER A 46 -2.39 -8.64 -1.07
C SER A 46 -3.56 -9.14 -0.25
N ILE A 47 -4.34 -10.05 -0.83
CA ILE A 47 -5.47 -10.73 -0.18
C ILE A 47 -4.97 -11.62 0.98
N GLU A 48 -3.72 -12.09 0.90
CA GLU A 48 -3.14 -13.00 1.88
C GLU A 48 -2.69 -12.28 3.16
N GLU A 49 -2.74 -10.95 3.19
CA GLU A 49 -2.32 -10.11 4.32
C GLU A 49 -0.97 -10.56 4.93
N PRO A 50 0.11 -10.63 4.13
CA PRO A 50 1.38 -11.20 4.55
C PRO A 50 1.97 -10.43 5.73
N ARG A 51 2.73 -11.12 6.59
CA ARG A 51 3.42 -10.48 7.72
C ARG A 51 4.57 -9.62 7.21
N ASP A 52 4.92 -8.58 7.97
CA ASP A 52 5.97 -7.62 7.61
C ASP A 52 7.30 -8.34 7.28
N TYR A 53 7.62 -9.42 8.00
CA TYR A 53 8.82 -10.21 7.75
C TYR A 53 8.79 -11.04 6.49
N ASP A 54 7.62 -11.52 6.06
CA ASP A 54 7.50 -12.22 4.80
C ASP A 54 7.80 -11.23 3.66
N VAL A 55 7.29 -10.00 3.78
CA VAL A 55 7.49 -8.94 2.79
C VAL A 55 8.94 -8.45 2.72
N TYR A 56 9.56 -8.07 3.85
CA TYR A 56 10.94 -7.53 3.77
C TYR A 56 11.95 -8.61 3.34
N ASN A 57 11.70 -9.88 3.65
CA ASN A 57 12.52 -11.00 3.18
C ASN A 57 12.37 -11.20 1.67
N GLU A 58 11.13 -11.18 1.17
CA GLU A 58 10.86 -11.30 -0.26
C GLU A 58 11.48 -10.14 -1.06
N MET A 59 11.38 -8.92 -0.54
CA MET A 59 11.98 -7.72 -1.11
C MET A 59 13.50 -7.64 -0.98
N ARG A 60 14.13 -8.59 -0.26
CA ARG A 60 15.58 -8.64 0.01
C ARG A 60 16.12 -7.36 0.67
N ILE A 61 15.35 -6.78 1.60
CA ILE A 61 15.74 -5.59 2.37
C ILE A 61 15.76 -5.89 3.87
N SER A 62 16.53 -5.09 4.63
CA SER A 62 16.50 -5.18 6.10
C SER A 62 15.16 -4.69 6.65
N GLU A 63 14.79 -5.19 7.84
CA GLU A 63 13.61 -4.74 8.58
C GLU A 63 13.63 -3.22 8.82
N SER A 64 14.77 -2.67 9.21
CA SER A 64 14.95 -1.22 9.39
C SER A 64 14.71 -0.43 8.10
N THR A 65 15.15 -0.97 6.96
CA THR A 65 14.93 -0.37 5.65
C THR A 65 13.47 -0.44 5.26
N PHE A 66 12.81 -1.56 5.52
CA PHE A 66 11.38 -1.74 5.31
C PHE A 66 10.56 -0.67 6.04
N TYR A 67 10.75 -0.49 7.35
CA TYR A 67 9.99 0.50 8.11
C TYR A 67 10.24 1.94 7.65
N ARG A 68 11.49 2.28 7.30
CA ARG A 68 11.83 3.61 6.77
C ARG A 68 11.19 3.88 5.40
N ILE A 69 11.12 2.87 4.53
CA ILE A 69 10.44 2.98 3.22
C ILE A 69 8.93 3.09 3.44
N ARG A 70 8.39 2.28 4.34
CA ARG A 70 6.96 2.25 4.69
C ARG A 70 6.48 3.64 5.11
N GLU A 71 7.15 4.27 6.07
CA GLU A 71 6.79 5.61 6.56
C GLU A 71 6.79 6.66 5.43
N LYS A 72 7.82 6.65 4.57
CA LYS A 72 7.89 7.56 3.42
C LYS A 72 6.80 7.30 2.39
N ALA A 73 6.51 6.03 2.11
CA ALA A 73 5.46 5.63 1.17
C ALA A 73 4.08 6.12 1.66
N PHE A 74 3.76 5.95 2.94
CA PHE A 74 2.50 6.42 3.53
C PHE A 74 2.39 7.94 3.52
N TYR A 75 3.46 8.66 3.86
CA TYR A 75 3.47 10.12 3.78
C TYR A 75 3.14 10.58 2.36
N LYS A 76 3.87 10.07 1.36
CA LYS A 76 3.62 10.40 -0.06
C LYS A 76 2.22 10.01 -0.52
N LEU A 77 1.71 8.89 -0.03
CA LEU A 77 0.36 8.41 -0.34
C LEU A 77 -0.70 9.37 0.20
N ALA A 78 -0.54 9.89 1.41
CA ALA A 78 -1.46 10.87 1.98
C ALA A 78 -1.58 12.10 1.07
N PHE A 79 -0.46 12.69 0.65
CA PHE A 79 -0.47 13.83 -0.28
C PHE A 79 -0.99 13.48 -1.67
N ALA A 80 -0.68 12.29 -2.18
CA ALA A 80 -1.16 11.82 -3.47
C ALA A 80 -2.70 11.73 -3.49
N LEU A 81 -3.28 11.28 -2.38
CA LEU A 81 -4.72 11.10 -2.22
C LEU A 81 -5.44 12.35 -1.69
N ARG A 82 -4.70 13.40 -1.30
CA ARG A 82 -5.23 14.62 -0.65
C ARG A 82 -5.97 14.33 0.65
N ILE A 83 -5.41 13.46 1.48
CA ILE A 83 -5.96 13.04 2.79
C ILE A 83 -5.02 13.37 3.95
N GLU A 84 -4.00 14.19 3.71
CA GLU A 84 -3.08 14.66 4.72
C GLU A 84 -3.80 15.43 5.84
N VAL A 85 -3.40 15.18 7.08
CA VAL A 85 -3.92 15.86 8.28
C VAL A 85 -2.78 16.68 8.88
N TYR A 86 -3.06 17.96 9.13
CA TYR A 86 -2.12 18.87 9.76
C TYR A 86 -2.39 18.94 11.26
N LYS A 87 -1.32 18.97 12.06
CA LYS A 87 -1.47 19.27 13.48
C LYS A 87 -1.84 20.74 13.62
N GLU A 88 -2.89 21.03 14.38
CA GLU A 88 -3.16 22.39 14.80
C GLU A 88 -2.05 22.84 15.75
N GLU A 89 -1.33 23.90 15.40
CA GLU A 89 -0.45 24.58 16.33
C GLU A 89 -1.34 25.32 17.32
N HIS A 90 -1.52 24.78 18.51
CA HIS A 90 -2.08 25.55 19.61
C HIS A 90 -1.09 26.68 19.96
N PRO A 91 -1.52 27.95 19.96
CA PRO A 91 -0.66 29.10 20.25
C PRO A 91 -0.14 29.11 21.71
#